data_AF-A0A1Q3P617-F1
#
_entry.id   AF-A0A1Q3P617-F1
#
_cell.length_a   1.000
_cell.length_b   1.000
_cell.length_c   1.000
_cell.angle_alpha   90.00
_cell.angle_beta   90.00
_cell.angle_gamma   90.00
#
_symmetry.space_group_name_H-M   'P 1'
#
loop_
_entity.id
_entity.type
_entity.pdbx_description
1 polymer ?
#
loop_
_entity_poly.entity_id
_entity_poly.type
_entity_poly.pdbx_seq_one_letter_code
_entity_poly.pdbx_strand_id
1 'polypeptide(L)'
;MYLNFQKFLKVEVFSLICQPGEAGLLGLAFHPDYKNNGYFFRNYTTKVSGNLETAIVLYKVSNADANRADPASATVLFTFDQPFDNHNGGAVKFGPDGYLYISTGDGGSWGDPGNNG
;
A
#
# COMPACT_ATOMS: atom_id res chain seq x y z
N MET A 1 -8.81 -29.92 -20.62
CA MET A 1 -8.98 -29.24 -19.32
C MET A 1 -8.11 -27.99 -19.36
N TYR A 2 -8.67 -26.85 -19.77
CA TYR A 2 -7.90 -25.60 -19.90
C TYR A 2 -7.92 -24.86 -18.55
N LEU A 3 -6.75 -24.67 -17.96
CA LEU A 3 -6.55 -23.82 -16.80
C LEU A 3 -6.81 -22.37 -17.22
N ASN A 4 -7.88 -21.80 -16.70
CA ASN A 4 -8.23 -20.40 -16.88
C ASN A 4 -7.31 -19.58 -15.97
N PHE A 5 -6.28 -18.94 -16.54
CA PHE A 5 -5.38 -18.09 -15.78
C PHE A 5 -6.17 -16.95 -15.13
N GLN A 6 -6.04 -16.82 -13.81
CA GLN A 6 -6.74 -15.81 -13.03
C GLN A 6 -6.41 -14.40 -13.55
N LYS A 7 -7.45 -13.57 -13.64
CA LYS A 7 -7.35 -12.13 -13.84
C LYS A 7 -6.64 -11.51 -12.62
N PHE A 8 -5.43 -11.00 -12.81
CA PHE A 8 -4.71 -10.24 -11.79
C PHE A 8 -4.92 -8.74 -12.02
N LEU A 9 -5.21 -7.99 -10.95
CA LEU A 9 -5.21 -6.53 -10.99
C LEU A 9 -3.77 -6.05 -11.24
N LYS A 10 -3.51 -5.47 -12.40
CA LYS A 10 -2.29 -4.75 -12.73
C LYS A 10 -2.30 -3.41 -12.00
N VAL A 11 -1.55 -3.35 -10.91
CA VAL A 11 -1.17 -2.12 -10.25
C VAL A 11 0.13 -1.65 -10.92
N GLU A 12 0.08 -0.54 -11.66
CA GLU A 12 1.30 0.03 -12.24
C GLU A 12 2.13 0.65 -11.10
N VAL A 13 3.24 -0.01 -10.74
CA VAL A 13 4.16 0.41 -9.66
C VAL A 13 5.33 1.25 -10.19
N PHE A 14 5.31 1.60 -11.49
CA PHE A 14 6.48 2.10 -12.23
C PHE A 14 7.06 3.43 -11.75
N SER A 15 6.37 4.21 -10.90
CA SER A 15 6.90 5.46 -10.32
C SER A 15 7.36 5.34 -8.85
N LEU A 16 7.23 4.17 -8.21
CA LEU A 16 7.47 3.99 -6.77
C LEU A 16 8.68 3.10 -6.44
N ILE A 17 9.42 2.62 -7.44
CA ILE A 17 10.50 1.64 -7.25
C ILE A 17 11.85 2.29 -7.54
N CYS A 18 12.48 2.81 -6.48
CA CYS A 18 13.92 2.68 -6.18
C CYS A 18 14.19 3.49 -4.90
N GLN A 19 13.71 2.99 -3.75
CA GLN A 19 14.20 3.44 -2.45
C GLN A 19 14.98 2.25 -1.85
N PRO A 20 16.18 2.45 -1.28
CA PRO A 20 16.91 1.39 -0.59
C PRO A 20 16.09 0.82 0.60
N GLY A 21 16.52 -0.34 1.14
CA GLY A 21 15.89 -0.95 2.31
C GLY A 21 14.59 -1.71 2.02
N GLU A 22 13.63 -1.57 2.95
CA GLU A 22 12.29 -2.16 2.91
C GLU A 22 11.25 -1.23 2.26
N ALA A 23 11.63 -0.01 1.88
CA ALA A 23 10.74 0.97 1.29
C ALA A 23 10.19 0.55 -0.08
N GLY A 24 8.94 0.93 -0.37
CA GLY A 24 8.25 0.67 -1.64
C GLY A 24 6.77 0.41 -1.45
N LEU A 25 6.18 -0.41 -2.32
CA LEU A 25 4.84 -0.95 -2.12
C LEU A 25 4.87 -2.11 -1.13
N LEU A 26 4.19 -1.97 0.01
CA LEU A 26 4.27 -2.93 1.12
C LEU A 26 2.97 -3.71 1.33
N GLY A 27 1.83 -3.07 1.10
CA GLY A 27 0.53 -3.65 1.40
C GLY A 27 -0.53 -3.35 0.34
N LEU A 28 -1.42 -4.32 0.15
CA LEU A 28 -2.61 -4.21 -0.69
C LEU A 28 -3.78 -4.94 -0.01
N ALA A 29 -4.93 -4.27 0.10
CA ALA A 29 -6.16 -4.89 0.58
C ALA A 29 -7.35 -4.49 -0.29
N PHE A 30 -8.18 -5.46 -0.67
CA PHE A 30 -9.46 -5.18 -1.30
C PHE A 30 -10.50 -4.83 -0.25
N HIS A 31 -11.37 -3.87 -0.55
CA HIS A 31 -12.56 -3.63 0.27
C HIS A 31 -13.39 -4.93 0.38
N PRO A 32 -14.05 -5.25 1.52
CA PRO A 32 -14.86 -6.46 1.64
C PRO A 32 -15.95 -6.57 0.57
N ASP A 33 -16.46 -5.42 0.14
CA ASP A 33 -17.45 -5.27 -0.95
C ASP A 33 -16.84 -4.97 -2.34
N TYR A 34 -15.56 -5.33 -2.58
CA TYR A 34 -14.84 -5.01 -3.83
C TYR A 34 -15.58 -5.42 -5.10
N LYS A 35 -16.28 -6.56 -5.08
CA LYS A 35 -17.05 -7.05 -6.23
C LYS A 35 -18.10 -6.05 -6.70
N ASN A 36 -18.65 -5.25 -5.79
CA ASN A 36 -19.71 -4.29 -6.10
C ASN A 36 -19.17 -2.86 -6.22
N ASN A 37 -18.16 -2.49 -5.41
CA ASN A 37 -17.69 -1.11 -5.34
C ASN A 37 -16.34 -0.84 -6.01
N GLY A 38 -15.53 -1.89 -6.26
CA GLY A 38 -14.24 -1.79 -6.92
C GLY A 38 -13.14 -1.10 -6.11
N TYR A 39 -13.31 -0.90 -4.80
CA TYR A 39 -12.36 -0.18 -3.94
C TYR A 39 -11.27 -1.07 -3.36
N PHE A 40 -10.03 -0.58 -3.35
CA PHE A 40 -8.90 -1.25 -2.73
C PHE A 40 -7.92 -0.22 -2.15
N PHE A 41 -7.10 -0.66 -1.21
CA PHE A 41 -6.21 0.17 -0.42
C PHE A 41 -4.77 -0.25 -0.67
N ARG A 42 -3.88 0.73 -0.77
CA ARG A 42 -2.44 0.52 -0.89
C ARG A 42 -1.74 1.12 0.33
N ASN A 43 -0.78 0.39 0.86
CA ASN A 43 0.19 0.85 1.85
C ASN A 43 1.57 0.86 1.17
N TYR A 44 2.17 2.03 1.03
CA TYR A 44 3.48 2.17 0.41
C TYR A 44 4.24 3.35 1.00
N THR A 45 5.56 3.32 0.94
CA THR A 45 6.39 4.47 1.29
C THR A 45 6.64 5.37 0.10
N THR A 46 6.68 6.68 0.32
CA THR A 46 6.98 7.69 -0.70
C THR A 46 7.77 8.83 -0.08
N LYS A 47 8.32 9.72 -0.92
CA LYS A 47 8.90 10.98 -0.43
C LYS A 47 7.91 12.12 -0.57
N VAL A 48 7.67 12.83 0.54
CA VAL A 48 6.90 14.07 0.57
C VAL A 48 7.85 15.16 1.04
N SER A 49 8.07 16.18 0.21
CA SER A 49 9.02 17.27 0.49
C SER A 49 10.44 16.80 0.88
N GLY A 50 10.85 15.61 0.42
CA GLY A 50 12.16 15.02 0.70
C GLY A 50 12.20 14.02 1.86
N ASN A 51 11.18 14.00 2.72
CA ASN A 51 11.08 13.07 3.86
C ASN A 51 10.41 11.75 3.44
N LEU A 52 10.88 10.64 4.00
CA LEU A 52 10.24 9.34 3.79
C LEU A 52 8.97 9.25 4.65
N GLU A 53 7.84 8.94 4.02
CA GLU A 53 6.55 8.76 4.67
C GLU A 53 5.90 7.46 4.19
N THR A 54 5.13 6.81 5.06
CA THR A 54 4.13 5.81 4.65
C THR A 54 2.85 6.52 4.23
N ALA A 55 2.27 6.10 3.12
CA ALA A 55 0.98 6.56 2.62
C ALA A 55 -0.04 5.41 2.57
N ILE A 56 -1.23 5.68 3.11
CA ILE A 56 -2.40 4.81 3.00
C ILE A 56 -3.37 5.45 2.03
N VAL A 57 -3.57 4.79 0.89
CA VAL A 57 -4.28 5.39 -0.24
C VAL A 57 -5.38 4.46 -0.74
N LEU A 58 -6.59 5.00 -0.82
CA LEU A 58 -7.74 4.36 -1.45
C LEU A 58 -7.68 4.57 -2.96
N TYR A 59 -7.94 3.51 -3.71
CA TYR A 59 -8.08 3.50 -5.15
C TYR A 59 -9.36 2.76 -5.55
N LYS A 60 -9.80 3.02 -6.78
CA LYS A 60 -10.85 2.28 -7.46
C LYS A 60 -10.28 1.58 -8.70
N VAL A 61 -10.81 0.41 -9.02
CA VAL A 61 -10.53 -0.26 -10.30
C VAL A 61 -11.09 0.56 -11.47
N SER A 62 -10.41 0.54 -12.60
CA SER A 62 -10.84 1.21 -13.82
C SER A 62 -12.15 0.62 -14.34
N ASN A 63 -13.07 1.50 -14.75
CA ASN A 63 -14.29 1.10 -15.45
C ASN A 63 -14.01 0.53 -16.84
N ALA A 64 -12.86 0.87 -17.45
CA ALA A 64 -12.49 0.42 -18.80
C ALA A 64 -11.70 -0.90 -18.78
N ASP A 65 -10.99 -1.20 -17.68
CA ASP A 65 -10.21 -2.42 -17.53
C ASP A 65 -10.22 -2.90 -16.08
N ALA A 66 -10.92 -4.00 -15.81
CA ALA A 66 -11.01 -4.62 -14.49
C ALA A 66 -9.66 -5.11 -13.95
N ASN A 67 -8.62 -5.16 -14.79
CA ASN A 67 -7.25 -5.47 -14.39
C ASN A 67 -6.41 -4.21 -14.21
N ARG A 68 -6.97 -3.00 -14.15
CA ARG A 68 -6.17 -1.78 -13.91
C ARG A 68 -6.74 -0.93 -12.79
N ALA A 69 -5.87 -0.38 -11.97
CA ALA A 69 -6.22 0.74 -11.09
C ALA A 69 -6.61 1.96 -11.94
N ASP A 70 -7.60 2.74 -11.52
CA ASP A 70 -7.82 4.08 -12.05
C ASP A 70 -6.89 5.06 -11.32
N PRO A 71 -5.87 5.63 -11.99
CA PRO A 71 -4.93 6.55 -11.32
C PRO A 71 -5.61 7.82 -10.79
N ALA A 72 -6.70 8.27 -11.43
CA ALA A 72 -7.42 9.47 -11.03
C ALA A 72 -8.31 9.26 -9.79
N SER A 73 -8.49 8.01 -9.36
CA SER A 73 -9.29 7.68 -8.17
C SER A 73 -8.53 7.76 -6.85
N ALA A 74 -7.22 8.03 -6.91
CA ALA A 74 -6.35 8.03 -5.75
C ALA A 74 -6.83 9.03 -4.68
N THR A 75 -7.18 8.52 -3.51
CA THR A 75 -7.54 9.34 -2.34
C THR A 75 -6.63 8.96 -1.20
N VAL A 76 -5.72 9.88 -0.81
CA VAL A 76 -4.86 9.71 0.37
C VAL A 76 -5.74 9.79 1.60
N LEU A 77 -5.76 8.73 2.41
CA LEU A 77 -6.51 8.70 3.66
C LEU A 77 -5.70 9.35 4.77
N PHE A 78 -4.43 8.98 4.87
CA PHE A 78 -3.45 9.62 5.73
C PHE A 78 -2.03 9.22 5.32
N THR A 79 -1.06 10.00 5.80
CA THR A 79 0.37 9.68 5.77
C THR A 79 0.97 9.81 7.16
N PHE A 80 2.14 9.21 7.36
CA PHE A 80 2.94 9.38 8.58
C PHE A 80 4.42 9.15 8.28
N ASP A 81 5.28 9.79 9.06
CA ASP A 81 6.73 9.78 8.87
C ASP A 81 7.34 8.39 9.11
N GLN A 82 8.34 8.05 8.29
CA GLN A 82 9.23 6.90 8.48
C GLN A 82 10.67 7.43 8.63
N PRO A 83 11.24 7.41 9.85
CA PRO A 83 12.58 7.97 10.08
C PRO A 83 13.67 7.31 9.23
N PHE A 84 13.53 6.01 8.98
CA PHE A 84 14.45 5.22 8.17
C PHE A 84 13.69 4.35 7.15
N ASP A 85 14.42 3.86 6.15
CA ASP A 85 13.91 3.01 5.07
C ASP A 85 13.77 1.52 5.46
N ASN A 86 13.86 1.22 6.76
CA ASN A 86 13.82 -0.13 7.31
C ASN A 86 12.82 -0.18 8.47
N HIS A 87 12.28 -1.38 8.74
CA HIS A 87 11.17 -1.61 9.66
C HIS A 87 9.95 -0.73 9.37
N ASN A 88 9.56 -0.62 8.10
CA ASN A 88 8.40 0.21 7.73
C ASN A 88 7.05 -0.51 7.99
N GLY A 89 7.08 -1.82 8.27
CA GLY A 89 5.87 -2.64 8.44
C GLY A 89 5.16 -2.84 7.11
N GLY A 90 3.86 -2.52 7.04
CA GLY A 90 3.16 -2.45 5.76
C GLY A 90 1.95 -3.36 5.58
N ALA A 91 1.69 -4.29 6.49
CA ALA A 91 0.49 -5.12 6.39
C ALA A 91 -0.77 -4.25 6.43
N VAL A 92 -1.72 -4.55 5.54
CA VAL A 92 -3.01 -3.88 5.45
C VAL A 92 -4.08 -4.94 5.20
N LYS A 93 -5.12 -4.99 6.03
CA LYS A 93 -6.15 -6.03 5.96
C LYS A 93 -7.45 -5.58 6.62
N PHE A 94 -8.57 -6.01 6.07
CA PHE A 94 -9.86 -5.88 6.75
C PHE A 94 -10.05 -6.97 7.82
N GLY A 95 -10.46 -6.55 9.01
CA GLY A 95 -10.91 -7.44 10.08
C GLY A 95 -12.34 -7.94 9.84
N PRO A 96 -12.78 -8.97 10.59
CA PRO A 96 -14.14 -9.50 10.51
C PRO A 96 -15.21 -8.49 10.99
N ASP A 97 -14.80 -7.45 11.70
CA ASP A 97 -15.61 -6.33 12.17
C ASP A 97 -15.75 -5.19 11.15
N GLY A 98 -15.12 -5.33 9.98
CA GLY A 98 -15.22 -4.35 8.89
C GLY A 98 -14.23 -3.19 8.97
N TYR A 99 -13.35 -3.15 9.97
CA TYR A 99 -12.31 -2.13 10.05
C TYR A 99 -11.08 -2.50 9.22
N LEU A 100 -10.39 -1.48 8.70
CA LEU A 100 -9.11 -1.62 8.04
C LEU A 100 -7.98 -1.55 9.07
N TYR A 101 -7.25 -2.64 9.24
CA TYR A 101 -6.09 -2.74 10.11
C TYR A 101 -4.82 -2.53 9.30
N ILE A 102 -3.92 -1.71 9.86
CA ILE A 102 -2.67 -1.32 9.24
C ILE A 102 -1.57 -1.53 10.28
N SER A 103 -0.57 -2.35 9.97
CA SER A 103 0.63 -2.46 10.80
C SER A 103 1.68 -1.47 10.33
N THR A 104 2.28 -0.75 11.27
CA THR A 104 3.52 0.00 11.05
C THR A 104 4.64 -0.67 11.85
N GLY A 105 5.86 -0.60 11.36
CA GLY A 105 7.02 -0.81 12.21
C GLY A 105 7.44 0.50 12.89
N ASP A 106 8.53 0.41 13.64
CA ASP A 106 9.16 1.52 14.37
C ASP A 106 9.95 2.46 13.44
N GLY A 107 10.12 2.08 12.17
CA GLY A 107 10.87 2.82 11.17
C GLY A 107 12.35 2.91 11.51
N GLY A 108 12.92 1.88 12.15
CA GLY A 108 14.29 1.82 12.66
C GLY A 108 15.38 1.48 11.63
N SER A 109 16.64 1.60 12.03
CA SER A 109 17.82 1.26 11.22
C SER A 109 18.80 0.40 12.02
N TRP A 110 19.96 0.09 11.43
CA TRP A 110 21.02 -0.63 12.12
C TRP A 110 21.41 0.08 13.42
N GLY A 111 21.41 -0.67 14.53
CA GLY A 111 21.73 -0.16 15.86
C GLY A 111 20.59 0.58 16.55
N ASP A 112 19.35 0.49 16.02
CA ASP A 112 18.14 1.14 16.54
C ASP A 112 18.38 2.59 17.00
N PRO A 113 18.61 3.53 16.06
CA PRO A 113 18.91 4.92 16.42
C PRO A 113 17.78 5.62 17.18
N GLY A 114 16.55 5.12 17.04
CA GLY A 114 15.36 5.65 17.72
C GLY A 114 15.13 5.03 19.10
N ASN A 115 15.73 3.86 19.37
CA ASN A 115 15.45 3.04 20.55
C ASN A 115 13.93 2.78 20.72
N ASN A 116 13.28 2.40 19.61
CA ASN A 116 11.83 2.25 19.48
C ASN A 116 11.39 0.78 19.27
N GLY A 117 12.33 -0.17 19.27
CA GLY A 117 12.09 -1.61 19.07
C GLY A 117 11.58 -2.38 20.28
#